data_AF-A0A2T2UYE3-F1
#
_entry.id   AF-A0A2T2UYE3-F1
#
_cell.length_a   1.000
_cell.length_b   1.000
_cell.length_c   1.000
_cell.angle_alpha   90.00
_cell.angle_beta   90.00
_cell.angle_gamma   90.00
#
_symmetry.space_group_name_H-M   'P 1'
#
loop_
_entity.id
_entity.type
_entity.pdbx_description
1 polymer ?
#
loop_
_entity_poly.entity_id
_entity_poly.type
_entity_poly.pdbx_seq_one_letter_code
_entity_poly.pdbx_strand_id
1 'polypeptide(L)'
;SFADKQARLSELMQQKEQLEAQFSAKRLQRQRLREDYGGPDGRDAETLDQEMSALRSRLTDLDEDIAPLAKASSRLVNDNWGPLMRTGKDRSLFARQVERYADVYTGRVSNFLHHTPFTYLRSHRGSLPHDEAAERNPQYESLTSGYEWDETTASERG
;
A
#
# COMPACT_ATOMS: atom_id res chain seq x y z
N SER A 1 21.84 -6.18 3.19
CA SER A 1 21.62 -5.83 1.77
C SER A 1 20.65 -4.65 1.65
N PHE A 2 20.53 -4.02 0.47
CA PHE A 2 19.47 -3.04 0.21
C PHE A 2 18.07 -3.67 0.36
N ALA A 3 17.91 -4.90 -0.14
CA ALA A 3 16.66 -5.67 -0.01
C ALA A 3 16.21 -5.79 1.45
N ASP A 4 17.13 -6.13 2.37
CA ASP A 4 16.82 -6.25 3.80
C ASP A 4 16.39 -4.91 4.41
N LYS A 5 17.06 -3.81 4.04
CA LYS A 5 16.71 -2.46 4.51
C LYS A 5 15.33 -2.03 3.98
N GLN A 6 15.02 -2.36 2.73
CA GLN A 6 13.73 -2.07 2.12
C GLN A 6 12.62 -2.90 2.78
N ALA A 7 12.86 -4.19 3.04
CA ALA A 7 11.92 -5.05 3.77
C ALA A 7 11.65 -4.51 5.17
N ARG A 8 12.71 -4.09 5.88
CA ARG A 8 12.58 -3.46 7.20
C ARG A 8 11.79 -2.15 7.15
N LEU A 9 12.06 -1.29 6.16
CA LEU A 9 11.31 -0.05 5.97
C LEU A 9 9.82 -0.33 5.71
N SER A 10 9.51 -1.31 4.87
CA SER A 10 8.13 -1.73 4.61
C SER A 10 7.42 -2.23 5.87
N GLU A 11 8.10 -3.05 6.68
CA GLU A 11 7.58 -3.55 7.96
C GLU A 11 7.27 -2.40 8.94
N LEU A 12 8.21 -1.47 9.12
CA LEU A 12 8.02 -0.32 10.02
C LEU A 12 6.90 0.61 9.54
N MET A 13 6.79 0.84 8.23
CA MET A 13 5.69 1.61 7.65
C MET A 13 4.33 0.95 7.88
N GLN A 14 4.25 -0.38 7.79
CA GLN A 14 3.03 -1.12 8.08
C GLN A 14 2.66 -1.05 9.57
N GLN A 15 3.65 -1.16 10.47
CA GLN A 15 3.44 -0.98 11.91
C GLN A 15 2.95 0.44 12.23
N LYS A 16 3.55 1.45 11.60
CA LYS A 16 3.13 2.85 11.74
C LYS A 16 1.67 3.03 11.33
N GLU A 17 1.27 2.52 10.16
CA GLU A 17 -0.11 2.59 9.68
C GLU A 17 -1.11 1.94 10.66
N GLN A 18 -0.75 0.79 11.25
CA GLN A 18 -1.58 0.13 12.26
C GLN A 18 -1.75 0.99 13.53
N LEU A 19 -0.68 1.62 14.02
CA LEU A 19 -0.74 2.48 15.19
C LEU A 19 -1.51 3.78 14.92
N GLU A 20 -1.38 4.36 13.73
CA GLU A 20 -2.17 5.52 13.29
C GLU A 20 -3.66 5.21 13.21
N ALA A 21 -4.02 4.03 12.71
CA ALA A 21 -5.40 3.54 12.70
C ALA A 21 -5.94 3.35 14.13
N GLN A 22 -5.16 2.76 15.03
CA GLN A 22 -5.52 2.62 16.45
C GLN A 22 -5.72 3.97 17.12
N PHE A 23 -4.81 4.93 16.90
CA PHE A 23 -4.92 6.28 17.42
C PHE A 23 -6.19 6.98 16.91
N SER A 24 -6.49 6.83 15.62
CA SER A 24 -7.69 7.40 14.99
C SER A 24 -8.97 6.80 15.56
N ALA A 25 -8.99 5.48 15.79
CA ALA A 25 -10.11 4.80 16.44
C ALA A 25 -10.34 5.29 17.88
N LYS A 26 -9.27 5.45 18.66
CA LYS A 26 -9.34 5.97 20.04
C LYS A 26 -9.81 7.42 20.09
N ARG A 27 -9.34 8.24 19.14
CA ARG A 27 -9.82 9.62 18.98
C ARG A 27 -11.32 9.68 18.70
N LEU A 28 -11.83 8.78 17.86
CA LEU A 28 -13.26 8.67 17.58
C LEU A 28 -14.05 8.20 18.81
N GLN A 29 -13.54 7.23 19.58
CA GLN A 29 -14.16 6.79 20.84
C GLN A 29 -14.27 7.94 21.84
N ARG A 30 -13.21 8.74 22.00
CA ARG A 30 -13.21 9.92 22.86
C ARG A 30 -14.24 10.97 22.41
N GLN A 31 -14.33 11.21 21.11
CA GLN A 31 -15.31 12.15 20.55
C GLN A 31 -16.75 11.69 20.84
N ARG A 32 -17.03 10.39 20.66
CA ARG A 32 -18.33 9.78 20.96
C ARG A 32 -18.74 9.93 22.42
N LEU A 33 -17.82 9.70 23.36
CA LEU A 33 -18.06 9.90 24.79
C LEU A 33 -18.35 11.36 25.14
N ARG A 34 -17.65 12.31 24.48
CA ARG A 34 -17.83 13.74 24.73
C ARG A 34 -19.18 14.26 24.24
N GLU A 35 -19.62 13.80 23.08
CA GLU A 35 -20.83 14.27 22.39
C GLU A 35 -22.05 13.36 22.68
N ASP A 36 -21.92 12.40 23.61
CA ASP A 36 -22.96 11.47 24.06
C ASP A 36 -23.68 10.71 22.92
N TYR A 37 -22.92 10.20 21.95
CA TYR A 37 -23.45 9.38 20.85
C TYR A 37 -22.56 8.16 20.59
N GLY A 38 -23.17 7.02 20.22
CA GLY A 38 -22.43 5.81 19.83
C GLY A 38 -22.38 4.69 20.88
N GLY A 39 -23.13 4.81 21.98
CA GLY A 39 -23.28 3.76 23.00
C GLY A 39 -22.11 3.66 23.98
N PRO A 40 -22.30 3.03 25.14
CA PRO A 40 -21.28 2.93 26.17
C PRO A 40 -20.20 1.91 25.77
N ASP A 41 -19.01 2.41 25.41
CA ASP A 41 -17.81 1.60 25.17
C ASP A 41 -17.09 1.20 26.48
N GLY A 42 -17.68 1.54 27.65
CA GLY A 42 -17.20 1.14 28.98
C GLY A 42 -15.88 1.77 29.45
N ARG A 43 -15.27 2.67 28.66
CA ARG A 43 -14.02 3.37 28.98
C ARG A 43 -14.26 4.84 29.25
N ASP A 44 -13.49 5.42 30.17
CA ASP A 44 -13.52 6.86 30.44
C ASP A 44 -12.60 7.65 29.51
N ALA A 45 -12.80 8.97 29.48
CA ALA A 45 -12.03 9.87 28.62
C ALA A 45 -10.55 9.94 29.03
N GLU A 46 -10.25 9.81 30.32
CA GLU A 46 -8.89 9.89 30.84
C GLU A 46 -8.03 8.70 30.41
N THR A 47 -8.57 7.47 30.47
CA THR A 47 -7.89 6.28 29.96
C THR A 47 -7.61 6.40 28.47
N LEU A 48 -8.57 6.90 27.67
CA LEU A 48 -8.37 7.12 26.24
C LEU A 48 -7.26 8.15 25.96
N ASP A 49 -7.20 9.22 26.74
CA ASP A 49 -6.15 10.23 26.63
C ASP A 49 -4.76 9.67 26.96
N GLN A 50 -4.65 8.83 27.98
CA GLN A 50 -3.41 8.14 28.33
C GLN A 50 -2.96 7.16 27.22
N GLU A 51 -3.88 6.35 26.70
CA GLU A 51 -3.60 5.43 25.58
C GLU A 51 -3.18 6.18 24.31
N MET A 52 -3.87 7.28 23.98
CA MET A 52 -3.52 8.13 22.84
C MET A 52 -2.13 8.77 23.01
N SER A 53 -1.77 9.21 24.22
CA SER A 53 -0.44 9.75 24.53
C SER A 53 0.66 8.69 24.35
N ALA A 54 0.42 7.47 24.84
CA ALA A 54 1.34 6.35 24.65
C ALA A 54 1.51 5.97 23.17
N LEU A 55 0.41 5.93 22.40
CA LEU A 55 0.45 5.69 20.95
C LEU A 55 1.23 6.78 20.21
N ARG A 56 1.05 8.05 20.58
CA ARG A 56 1.78 9.16 19.98
C ARG A 56 3.29 9.08 20.23
N SER A 57 3.70 8.66 21.41
CA SER A 57 5.11 8.46 21.74
C SER A 57 5.70 7.34 20.85
N ARG A 58 5.04 6.19 20.76
CA ARG A 58 5.47 5.09 19.88
C ARG A 58 5.54 5.47 18.41
N LEU A 59 4.59 6.28 17.93
CA LEU A 59 4.62 6.79 16.55
C LEU A 59 5.82 7.70 16.30
N THR A 60 6.22 8.47 17.30
CA THR A 60 7.40 9.34 17.22
C THR A 60 8.67 8.49 17.17
N ASP A 61 8.79 7.48 18.04
CA ASP A 61 9.92 6.55 18.03
C ASP A 61 10.05 5.81 16.68
N LEU A 62 8.91 5.35 16.13
CA LEU A 62 8.89 4.74 14.79
C LEU A 62 9.32 5.72 13.69
N ASP A 63 8.94 6.99 13.78
CA ASP A 63 9.34 7.99 12.79
C ASP A 63 10.85 8.25 12.82
N GLU A 64 11.47 8.20 14.00
CA GLU A 64 12.93 8.29 14.14
C GLU A 64 13.66 7.11 13.47
N ASP A 65 13.08 5.91 13.55
CA ASP A 65 13.61 4.71 12.89
C ASP A 65 13.36 4.71 11.36
N ILE A 66 12.19 5.18 10.91
CA ILE A 66 11.78 5.19 9.51
C ILE A 66 12.55 6.25 8.72
N ALA A 67 12.74 7.46 9.27
CA ALA A 67 13.35 8.58 8.59
C ALA A 67 14.71 8.28 7.92
N PRO A 68 15.71 7.67 8.61
CA PRO A 68 17.00 7.35 7.98
C PRO A 68 16.88 6.29 6.89
N LEU A 69 16.00 5.30 7.06
CA LEU A 69 15.77 4.26 6.05
C LEU A 69 15.10 4.81 4.80
N ALA A 70 14.08 5.66 4.96
CA ALA A 70 13.41 6.34 3.85
C ALA A 70 14.37 7.26 3.09
N LYS A 71 15.23 8.02 3.81
CA LYS A 71 16.26 8.88 3.21
C LYS A 71 17.34 8.09 2.47
N ALA A 72 17.73 6.92 2.99
CA ALA A 72 18.66 6.05 2.27
C ALA A 72 18.03 5.48 1.00
N SER A 73 16.74 5.11 1.05
CA SER A 73 16.00 4.59 -0.10
C SER A 73 15.80 5.65 -1.20
N SER A 74 15.57 6.91 -0.84
CA SER A 74 15.38 7.98 -1.81
C SER A 74 16.65 8.36 -2.59
N ARG A 75 17.84 7.97 -2.12
CA ARG A 75 19.14 8.27 -2.74
C ARG A 75 19.72 7.10 -3.54
N LEU A 76 18.98 6.01 -3.68
CA LEU A 76 19.42 4.88 -4.47
C LEU A 76 19.61 5.27 -5.93
N VAL A 77 20.60 4.65 -6.57
CA VAL A 77 21.03 4.90 -7.96
C VAL A 77 21.67 6.28 -8.16
N ASN A 78 21.12 7.33 -7.56
CA ASN A 78 21.64 8.68 -7.63
C ASN A 78 21.28 9.49 -6.37
N ASP A 79 22.27 10.16 -5.77
CA ASP A 79 22.08 10.92 -4.52
C ASP A 79 21.14 12.13 -4.65
N ASN A 80 21.04 12.71 -5.84
CA ASN A 80 20.25 13.93 -6.08
C ASN A 80 18.84 13.62 -6.59
N TRP A 81 18.71 12.59 -7.44
CA TRP A 81 17.47 12.31 -8.16
C TRP A 81 16.77 11.02 -7.71
N GLY A 82 17.48 10.12 -7.04
CA GLY A 82 16.94 8.84 -6.62
C GLY A 82 16.55 7.92 -7.79
N PRO A 83 15.64 6.95 -7.55
CA PRO A 83 15.15 6.05 -8.57
C PRO A 83 14.27 6.73 -9.63
N LEU A 84 14.56 6.51 -10.91
CA LEU A 84 13.84 7.14 -12.03
C LEU A 84 12.32 6.85 -12.04
N MET A 85 11.91 5.66 -11.59
CA MET A 85 10.52 5.22 -11.63
C MET A 85 9.68 5.65 -10.41
N ARG A 86 10.29 6.27 -9.39
CA ARG A 86 9.62 6.61 -8.13
C ARG A 86 9.89 8.03 -7.69
N THR A 87 8.94 8.59 -6.95
CA THR A 87 9.10 9.88 -6.26
C THR A 87 8.49 9.71 -4.87
N GLY A 88 9.33 9.34 -3.91
CA GLY A 88 8.86 8.89 -2.59
C GLY A 88 7.96 7.66 -2.73
N LYS A 89 6.73 7.75 -2.19
CA LYS A 89 5.71 6.69 -2.26
C LYS A 89 5.10 6.55 -3.67
N ASP A 90 5.10 7.63 -4.45
CA ASP A 90 4.37 7.71 -5.71
C ASP A 90 5.20 7.31 -6.93
N ARG A 91 4.49 7.11 -8.04
CA ARG A 91 5.08 6.96 -9.38
C ARG A 91 5.55 8.31 -9.90
N SER A 92 6.78 8.34 -10.42
CA SER A 92 7.33 9.54 -11.07
C SER A 92 6.55 9.88 -12.35
N LEU A 93 6.73 11.09 -12.89
CA LEU A 93 6.14 11.46 -14.17
C LEU A 93 6.62 10.52 -15.29
N PHE A 94 7.90 10.16 -15.29
CA PHE A 94 8.47 9.23 -16.26
C PHE A 94 7.82 7.84 -16.16
N ALA A 95 7.64 7.31 -14.94
CA ALA A 95 6.95 6.03 -14.76
C ALA A 95 5.53 6.07 -15.33
N ARG A 96 4.78 7.15 -15.10
CA ARG A 96 3.44 7.33 -15.67
C ARG A 96 3.45 7.42 -17.19
N GLN A 97 4.47 8.03 -17.78
CA GLN A 97 4.63 8.07 -19.24
C GLN A 97 4.89 6.68 -19.80
N VAL A 98 5.80 5.91 -19.19
CA VAL A 98 6.08 4.53 -19.60
C VAL A 98 4.82 3.68 -19.50
N GLU A 99 4.10 3.70 -18.37
CA GLU A 99 2.84 2.96 -18.20
C GLU A 99 1.75 3.36 -19.18
N ARG A 100 1.70 4.63 -19.59
CA ARG A 100 0.68 5.13 -20.51
C ARG A 100 0.97 4.77 -21.97
N TYR A 101 2.25 4.79 -22.37
CA TYR A 101 2.64 4.74 -23.78
C TYR A 101 3.30 3.43 -24.20
N ALA A 102 3.70 2.57 -23.26
CA ALA A 102 4.28 1.27 -23.56
C ALA A 102 3.41 0.14 -22.98
N ASP A 103 2.83 -0.67 -23.86
CA ASP A 103 2.14 -1.89 -23.47
C ASP A 103 3.09 -2.88 -22.77
N VAL A 104 4.36 -2.89 -23.20
CA VAL A 104 5.45 -3.67 -22.61
C VAL A 104 6.72 -2.83 -22.61
N TYR A 105 7.50 -2.89 -21.53
CA TYR A 105 8.82 -2.27 -21.44
C TYR A 105 9.86 -3.24 -20.86
N THR A 106 11.11 -3.11 -21.31
CA THR A 106 12.24 -3.90 -20.81
C THR A 106 13.55 -3.14 -21.03
N GLY A 107 14.63 -3.55 -20.35
CA GLY A 107 15.91 -2.86 -20.43
C GLY A 107 16.55 -2.86 -21.83
N ARG A 108 16.33 -3.92 -22.63
CA ARG A 108 16.83 -4.07 -24.02
C ARG A 108 15.92 -4.99 -24.83
N VAL A 109 15.84 -4.77 -26.14
CA VAL A 109 15.04 -5.62 -27.06
C VAL A 109 15.46 -7.09 -27.02
N SER A 110 16.75 -7.38 -26.84
CA SER A 110 17.26 -8.76 -26.72
C SER A 110 16.63 -9.54 -25.57
N ASN A 111 16.01 -8.87 -24.59
CA ASN A 111 15.33 -9.56 -23.49
C ASN A 111 14.14 -10.39 -24.00
N PHE A 112 13.53 -10.03 -25.13
CA PHE A 112 12.47 -10.84 -25.76
C PHE A 112 12.94 -12.21 -26.24
N LEU A 113 14.25 -12.42 -26.44
CA LEU A 113 14.81 -13.74 -26.82
C LEU A 113 14.68 -14.79 -25.71
N HIS A 114 14.42 -14.37 -24.45
CA HIS A 114 14.16 -15.28 -23.34
C HIS A 114 12.70 -15.75 -23.29
N HIS A 115 11.85 -15.22 -24.18
CA HIS A 115 10.45 -15.62 -24.31
C HIS A 115 10.24 -16.34 -25.65
N THR A 116 9.23 -17.20 -25.69
CA THR A 116 8.77 -17.80 -26.96
C THR A 116 8.11 -16.72 -27.84
N PRO A 117 8.28 -16.77 -29.18
CA PRO A 117 7.55 -15.90 -30.11
C PRO A 117 6.02 -16.00 -30.00
N PHE A 118 5.51 -17.05 -29.35
CA PHE A 118 4.08 -17.27 -29.09
C PHE A 118 3.64 -16.83 -27.69
N THR A 119 4.45 -16.05 -26.97
CA THR A 119 4.14 -15.65 -25.60
C THR A 119 2.94 -14.71 -25.54
N TYR A 120 2.06 -14.92 -24.56
CA TYR A 120 0.97 -14.02 -24.24
C TYR A 120 1.29 -13.28 -22.95
N LEU A 121 1.70 -12.01 -23.08
CA LEU A 121 2.11 -11.18 -21.94
C LEU A 121 0.86 -10.60 -21.26
N ARG A 122 0.65 -10.95 -19.99
CA ARG A 122 -0.44 -10.43 -19.17
C ARG A 122 0.10 -9.43 -18.15
N SER A 123 -0.54 -8.28 -18.02
CA SER A 123 -0.27 -7.35 -16.93
C SER A 123 -0.77 -7.94 -15.61
N HIS A 124 -0.06 -7.65 -14.53
CA HIS A 124 -0.59 -7.91 -13.20
C HIS A 124 -1.73 -6.92 -12.94
N ARG A 125 -2.82 -7.39 -12.33
CA ARG A 125 -3.92 -6.51 -11.92
C ARG A 125 -3.39 -5.51 -10.88
N GLY A 126 -3.64 -4.22 -11.13
CA GLY A 126 -3.41 -3.19 -10.12
C GLY A 126 -4.51 -3.26 -9.06
N SER A 127 -4.21 -2.81 -7.84
CA SER A 127 -5.20 -2.59 -6.79
C SER A 127 -5.65 -1.13 -6.74
N LEU A 128 -6.92 -0.94 -6.43
CA LEU A 128 -7.49 0.35 -6.03
C LEU A 128 -7.41 0.49 -4.51
N PRO A 129 -7.41 1.73 -3.97
CA PRO A 129 -7.29 1.95 -2.52
C PRO A 129 -8.37 1.28 -1.65
N HIS A 130 -9.52 0.93 -2.23
CA HIS A 130 -10.62 0.27 -1.53
C HIS A 130 -10.65 -1.25 -1.71
N ASP A 131 -9.80 -1.81 -2.57
CA ASP A 131 -9.79 -3.26 -2.83
C ASP A 131 -9.34 -4.02 -1.58
N GLU A 132 -8.29 -3.57 -0.90
CA GLU A 132 -7.84 -4.18 0.36
C GLU A 132 -8.90 -4.09 1.48
N ALA A 133 -9.69 -3.01 1.51
CA ALA A 133 -10.76 -2.87 2.50
C ALA A 133 -11.90 -3.87 2.24
N ALA A 134 -12.20 -4.16 0.97
CA ALA A 134 -13.14 -5.17 0.57
C ALA A 134 -12.59 -6.59 0.83
N GLU A 135 -11.33 -6.86 0.53
CA GLU A 135 -10.67 -8.16 0.76
C GLU A 135 -10.56 -8.52 2.26
N ARG A 136 -10.45 -7.53 3.16
CA ARG A 136 -10.47 -7.75 4.62
C ARG A 136 -11.82 -8.21 5.16
N ASN A 137 -12.89 -8.09 4.38
CA ASN A 137 -14.20 -8.58 4.74
C ASN A 137 -14.55 -9.81 3.87
N PRO A 138 -14.64 -11.02 4.47
CA PRO A 138 -14.93 -12.26 3.73
C PRO A 138 -16.20 -12.20 2.88
N GLN A 139 -17.13 -11.30 3.23
CA GLN A 139 -18.38 -11.10 2.49
C GLN A 139 -18.17 -10.42 1.12
N TYR A 140 -17.06 -9.70 0.92
CA TYR A 140 -16.74 -8.96 -0.32
C TYR A 140 -15.54 -9.54 -1.08
N GLU A 141 -14.88 -10.57 -0.55
CA GLU A 141 -13.72 -11.25 -1.17
C GLU A 141 -14.03 -11.76 -2.58
N SER A 142 -15.27 -12.19 -2.84
CA SER A 142 -15.73 -12.64 -4.16
C SER A 142 -16.14 -11.52 -5.13
N LEU A 143 -16.39 -10.30 -4.62
CA LEU A 143 -16.89 -9.17 -5.41
C LEU A 143 -15.76 -8.31 -6.00
N THR A 144 -14.57 -8.33 -5.39
CA THR A 144 -13.33 -7.78 -5.97
C THR A 144 -12.60 -8.80 -6.84
N SER A 145 -12.91 -10.09 -6.71
CA SER A 145 -12.55 -11.15 -7.66
C SER A 145 -13.37 -11.04 -8.96
N GLY A 146 -13.30 -9.88 -9.62
CA GLY A 146 -14.04 -9.58 -10.83
C GLY A 146 -13.51 -10.32 -12.05
N TYR A 147 -14.37 -11.16 -12.64
CA TYR A 147 -14.21 -11.88 -13.92
C TYR A 147 -12.99 -12.81 -13.98
N GLU A 148 -13.21 -14.05 -13.57
CA GLU A 148 -12.58 -15.18 -14.22
C GLU A 148 -13.18 -15.26 -15.64
N TRP A 149 -12.39 -14.87 -16.65
CA TRP A 149 -12.77 -15.16 -18.03
C TRP A 149 -12.70 -16.69 -18.20
N ASP A 150 -13.83 -17.35 -18.04
CA ASP A 150 -13.99 -18.74 -18.46
C ASP A 150 -14.25 -18.77 -19.96
N GLU A 151 -13.37 -19.46 -20.71
CA GLU A 151 -13.46 -19.64 -22.17
C GLU A 151 -14.81 -20.28 -22.59
N THR A 152 -15.54 -20.91 -21.66
CA THR A 152 -16.86 -21.50 -21.92
C THR A 152 -17.96 -20.46 -22.21
N THR A 153 -17.85 -19.23 -21.69
CA THR A 153 -18.89 -18.19 -21.85
C THR A 153 -18.91 -17.52 -23.23
N ALA A 154 -17.86 -17.73 -24.04
CA ALA A 154 -17.78 -17.20 -25.41
C ALA A 154 -18.51 -18.09 -26.44
N SER A 155 -18.88 -19.32 -26.09
CA SER A 155 -19.48 -20.28 -27.04
C SER A 155 -20.98 -20.10 -27.26
N GLU A 156 -21.69 -19.29 -26.45
CA GLU A 156 -23.16 -19.18 -26.52
C GLU A 156 -23.68 -18.00 -27.38
N ARG A 157 -22.81 -17.34 -28.14
CA ARG A 157 -23.23 -16.37 -29.16
C ARG A 157 -22.65 -16.73 -30.52
N GLY A 158 -23.16 -17.83 -31.07
CA GLY A 158 -23.04 -18.23 -32.46
C GLY A 158 -24.43 -18.51 -33.02
#